data_AF-A0A0L8FH81-F1
#
_entry.id   AF-A0A0L8FH81-F1
#
_cell.length_a   1.000
_cell.length_b   1.000
_cell.length_c   1.000
_cell.angle_alpha   90.00
_cell.angle_beta   90.00
_cell.angle_gamma   90.00
#
_symmetry.space_group_name_H-M   'P 1'
#
loop_
_entity.id
_entity.type
_entity.pdbx_description
1 polymer ?
#
loop_
_entity_poly.entity_id
_entity_poly.type
_entity_poly.pdbx_seq_one_letter_code
_entity_poly.pdbx_strand_id
1 'polypeptide(L)'
;MADFDPRDPVLEKNFRGHKNSVTSVSFSPNMNQLVSSSLDSSVMIWHLKDKMRAYRYLGHGDAVLHACFSPNGNLIASASRDKTVRLWVPSVDGAAKILRSHTATVRSVDFSGDGTFMCTASDDKSVKFLGYCRRHLPKVPCSGTEYKTT
;
A
#
# COMPACT_ATOMS: atom_id res chain seq x y z
N MET A 1 24.30 26.31 25.93
CA MET A 1 23.97 24.87 25.93
C MET A 1 22.64 24.80 25.21
N ALA A 2 22.59 24.29 23.97
CA ALA A 2 21.38 24.38 23.16
C ALA A 2 20.28 23.49 23.74
N ASP A 3 19.11 24.08 24.00
CA ASP A 3 17.88 23.38 24.39
C ASP A 3 17.44 22.47 23.25
N PHE A 4 17.51 21.16 23.44
CA PHE A 4 16.99 20.17 22.51
C PHE A 4 15.51 19.92 22.84
N ASP A 5 14.59 20.33 21.96
CA ASP A 5 13.16 20.02 22.11
C ASP A 5 12.91 18.58 21.63
N PRO A 6 12.36 17.67 22.45
CA PRO A 6 12.07 16.29 22.05
C PRO A 6 11.08 16.17 20.88
N ARG A 7 10.43 17.26 20.47
CA ARG A 7 9.50 17.32 19.34
C ARG A 7 10.17 17.68 18.02
N ASP A 8 11.44 18.09 18.05
CA ASP A 8 12.16 18.43 16.83
C ASP A 8 12.41 17.16 15.99
N PRO A 9 12.09 17.18 14.69
CA PRO A 9 12.33 16.02 13.84
C PRO A 9 13.83 15.79 13.67
N VAL A 10 14.29 14.61 14.07
CA VAL A 10 15.67 14.17 13.85
C VAL A 10 15.72 13.26 12.63
N LEU A 11 16.73 13.45 11.78
CA LEU A 11 17.00 12.56 10.66
C LEU A 11 17.57 11.23 11.19
N GLU A 12 16.73 10.21 11.30
CA GLU A 12 17.15 8.88 11.75
C GLU A 12 17.77 8.03 10.63
N LYS A 13 17.16 8.02 9.43
CA LYS A 13 17.58 7.15 8.32
C LYS A 13 17.41 7.83 6.96
N ASN A 14 18.33 7.53 6.05
CA ASN A 14 18.28 7.97 4.66
C ASN A 14 18.35 6.77 3.72
N PHE A 15 17.22 6.42 3.10
CA PHE A 15 17.11 5.32 2.14
C PHE A 15 17.39 5.81 0.72
N ARG A 16 18.36 5.17 0.05
CA ARG A 16 18.69 5.44 -1.36
C ARG A 16 18.54 4.16 -2.18
N GLY A 17 17.89 4.25 -3.33
CA GLY A 17 17.74 3.12 -4.25
C GLY A 17 16.90 3.41 -5.50
N HIS A 18 15.90 4.29 -5.40
CA HIS A 18 15.16 4.73 -6.58
C HIS A 18 16.07 5.48 -7.57
N LYS A 19 15.83 5.24 -8.86
CA LYS A 19 16.60 5.87 -9.96
C LYS A 19 16.02 7.20 -10.42
N ASN A 20 14.85 7.57 -9.91
CA ASN A 20 14.13 8.80 -10.26
C ASN A 20 13.33 9.29 -9.05
N SER A 21 12.70 10.47 -9.17
CA SER A 21 11.93 11.09 -8.10
C SER A 21 10.93 10.14 -7.45
N VAL A 22 10.91 10.14 -6.12
CA VAL A 22 9.94 9.41 -5.31
C VAL A 22 8.63 10.19 -5.31
N THR A 23 7.53 9.52 -5.62
CA THR A 23 6.21 10.15 -5.80
C THR A 23 5.31 10.01 -4.58
N SER A 24 5.44 8.91 -3.85
CA SER A 24 4.67 8.64 -2.63
C SER A 24 5.44 7.72 -1.70
N VAL A 25 5.11 7.81 -0.41
CA VAL A 25 5.60 6.97 0.68
C VAL A 25 4.44 6.61 1.60
N SER A 26 4.46 5.39 2.15
CA SER A 26 3.44 4.94 3.10
C SER A 26 4.04 3.94 4.11
N PHE A 27 3.64 4.06 5.38
CA PHE A 27 4.05 3.14 6.42
C PHE A 27 3.22 1.86 6.38
N SER A 28 3.85 0.73 6.69
CA SER A 28 3.11 -0.49 7.01
C SER A 28 2.35 -0.34 8.33
N PRO A 29 1.20 -1.00 8.52
CA PRO A 29 0.42 -0.93 9.77
C PRO A 29 1.20 -1.36 11.02
N ASN A 30 2.19 -2.24 10.88
CA ASN A 30 3.03 -2.71 11.98
C ASN A 30 4.27 -1.83 12.24
N MET A 31 4.42 -0.72 11.51
CA MET A 31 5.53 0.23 11.60
C MET A 31 6.94 -0.39 11.44
N ASN A 32 7.05 -1.57 10.82
CA ASN A 32 8.33 -2.22 10.57
C ASN A 32 8.82 -2.01 9.13
N GLN A 33 7.93 -1.64 8.22
CA GLN A 33 8.22 -1.46 6.81
C GLN A 33 7.69 -0.11 6.30
N LEU A 34 8.30 0.36 5.22
CA LEU A 34 7.85 1.52 4.45
C LEU A 34 7.79 1.13 2.98
N VAL A 35 6.76 1.56 2.28
CA VAL A 35 6.68 1.44 0.83
C VAL A 35 6.91 2.80 0.21
N SER A 36 7.69 2.83 -0.86
CA SER A 36 7.88 4.02 -1.69
C SER A 36 7.63 3.69 -3.15
N SER A 37 6.99 4.62 -3.86
CA SER A 37 6.81 4.57 -5.30
C SER A 37 7.64 5.64 -6.00
N SER A 38 8.01 5.41 -7.26
CA SER A 38 8.83 6.35 -8.01
C SER A 38 8.43 6.45 -9.47
N LEU A 39 8.85 7.55 -10.10
CA LEU A 39 8.82 7.75 -11.54
C LEU A 39 9.72 6.77 -12.30
N ASP A 40 10.57 5.98 -11.63
CA ASP A 40 11.40 4.93 -12.23
C ASP A 40 10.65 3.61 -12.50
N SER A 41 9.31 3.65 -12.42
CA SER A 41 8.40 2.50 -12.58
C SER A 41 8.56 1.39 -11.53
N SER A 42 9.28 1.66 -10.43
CA SER A 42 9.46 0.69 -9.35
C SER A 42 8.72 1.08 -8.06
N VAL A 43 8.34 0.04 -7.33
CA VAL A 43 7.87 0.12 -5.95
C VAL A 43 8.95 -0.52 -5.08
N MET A 44 9.39 0.18 -4.04
CA MET A 44 10.36 -0.35 -3.09
C MET A 44 9.74 -0.53 -1.71
N ILE A 45 10.02 -1.65 -1.06
CA ILE A 45 9.76 -1.85 0.36
C ILE A 45 11.07 -1.70 1.11
N TRP A 46 11.06 -0.94 2.19
CA TRP A 46 12.19 -0.73 3.08
C TRP A 46 11.88 -1.31 4.44
N HIS A 47 12.78 -2.14 4.98
CA HIS A 47 12.70 -2.61 6.35
C HIS A 47 13.32 -1.57 7.31
N LEU A 48 12.52 -1.08 8.25
CA LEU A 48 12.93 -0.03 9.18
C LEU A 48 13.78 -0.56 10.34
N LYS A 49 13.61 -1.82 10.76
CA LYS A 49 14.33 -2.40 11.91
C LYS A 49 15.56 -3.22 11.55
N ASP A 50 15.52 -3.89 10.40
CA ASP A 50 16.63 -4.75 9.94
C ASP A 50 17.65 -3.98 9.10
N LYS A 51 18.83 -4.58 8.91
CA LYS A 51 20.00 -4.06 8.17
C LYS A 51 19.69 -3.68 6.70
N MET A 52 18.96 -2.58 6.49
CA MET A 52 18.71 -1.94 5.19
C MET A 52 18.28 -2.92 4.08
N ARG A 53 17.44 -3.91 4.42
CA ARG A 53 16.88 -4.79 3.40
C ARG A 53 15.80 -4.01 2.64
N ALA A 54 15.94 -3.96 1.33
CA ALA A 54 14.95 -3.37 0.45
C ALA A 54 14.57 -4.36 -0.65
N TYR A 55 13.26 -4.53 -0.86
CA TYR A 55 12.75 -5.28 -2.00
C TYR A 55 12.33 -4.29 -3.08
N ARG A 56 12.78 -4.53 -4.32
CA ARG A 56 12.41 -3.71 -5.47
C ARG A 56 11.47 -4.51 -6.35
N TYR A 57 10.24 -4.03 -6.46
CA TYR A 57 9.22 -4.59 -7.34
C TYR A 57 9.21 -3.84 -8.66
N LEU A 58 9.45 -4.61 -9.71
CA LEU A 58 9.41 -4.16 -11.10
C LEU A 58 8.21 -4.83 -11.77
N GLY A 59 7.50 -4.05 -12.59
CA GLY A 59 6.42 -4.60 -13.39
C GLY A 59 5.48 -3.56 -13.94
N HIS A 60 5.36 -2.38 -13.31
CA HIS A 60 4.65 -1.27 -13.94
C HIS A 60 5.32 -0.87 -15.25
N GLY A 61 4.50 -0.56 -16.26
CA GLY A 61 4.98 -0.17 -17.59
C GLY A 61 5.36 1.30 -17.71
N ASP A 62 5.06 2.10 -16.68
CA ASP A 62 5.30 3.54 -16.63
C ASP A 62 5.40 3.99 -15.15
N ALA A 63 5.60 5.28 -14.90
CA ALA A 63 5.76 5.89 -13.59
C ALA A 63 4.69 5.42 -12.59
N VAL A 64 5.14 5.08 -11.38
CA VAL A 64 4.24 4.79 -10.26
C VAL A 64 3.98 6.10 -9.51
N LEU A 65 2.71 6.47 -9.39
CA LEU A 65 2.31 7.76 -8.82
C LEU A 65 1.93 7.65 -7.34
N HIS A 66 1.44 6.49 -6.93
CA HIS A 66 1.07 6.25 -5.54
C HIS A 66 1.27 4.79 -5.17
N ALA A 67 1.62 4.53 -3.91
CA ALA A 67 1.60 3.19 -3.34
C ALA A 67 1.23 3.24 -1.86
N CYS A 68 0.48 2.24 -1.39
CA CYS A 68 0.04 2.14 0.00
C CYS A 68 -0.05 0.68 0.44
N PHE A 69 0.08 0.46 1.75
CA PHE A 69 -0.19 -0.84 2.35
C PHE A 69 -1.69 -1.03 2.59
N SER A 70 -2.12 -2.29 2.50
CA SER A 70 -3.41 -2.68 3.08
C SER A 70 -3.37 -2.56 4.61
N PRO A 71 -4.52 -2.37 5.29
CA PRO A 71 -4.56 -2.22 6.74
C PRO A 71 -4.07 -3.45 7.52
N ASN A 72 -4.11 -4.63 6.91
CA ASN A 72 -3.55 -5.86 7.47
C ASN A 72 -2.05 -6.06 7.15
N GLY A 73 -1.45 -5.20 6.32
CA GLY A 73 -0.04 -5.27 5.91
C GLY A 73 0.30 -6.41 4.95
N ASN A 74 -0.67 -7.21 4.51
CA ASN A 74 -0.45 -8.38 3.67
C ASN A 74 -0.38 -8.06 2.17
N LEU A 75 -0.80 -6.86 1.78
CA LEU A 75 -0.82 -6.42 0.39
C LEU A 75 -0.31 -4.98 0.29
N ILE A 76 0.24 -4.66 -0.88
CA ILE A 76 0.58 -3.30 -1.28
C ILE A 76 -0.19 -3.01 -2.55
N ALA A 77 -0.90 -1.90 -2.60
CA ALA A 77 -1.46 -1.40 -3.84
C ALA A 77 -0.55 -0.32 -4.43
N SER A 78 -0.40 -0.31 -5.74
CA SER A 78 0.30 0.74 -6.46
C SER A 78 -0.48 1.19 -7.68
N ALA A 79 -0.57 2.51 -7.85
CA ALA A 79 -1.23 3.18 -8.96
C ALA A 79 -0.19 3.78 -9.91
N SER A 80 -0.40 3.61 -11.22
CA SER A 80 0.58 4.02 -12.22
C SER A 80 -0.05 4.75 -13.41
N ARG A 81 0.81 5.50 -14.09
CA ARG A 81 0.55 6.10 -15.41
C ARG A 81 0.29 5.06 -16.50
N ASP A 82 0.68 3.81 -16.28
CA ASP A 82 0.38 2.69 -17.19
C ASP A 82 -1.11 2.28 -17.21
N LYS A 83 -1.97 3.06 -16.51
CA LYS A 83 -3.43 2.89 -16.42
C LYS A 83 -3.84 1.66 -15.61
N THR A 84 -2.91 1.06 -14.89
CA THR A 84 -3.17 -0.12 -14.06
C THR A 84 -2.96 0.18 -12.59
N VAL A 85 -3.67 -0.59 -11.78
CA VAL A 85 -3.37 -0.74 -10.36
C VAL A 85 -2.79 -2.13 -10.16
N ARG A 86 -1.68 -2.24 -9.45
CA ARG A 86 -1.08 -3.52 -9.11
C ARG A 86 -1.17 -3.78 -7.62
N LEU A 87 -1.44 -5.03 -7.28
CA LEU A 87 -1.47 -5.51 -5.90
C LEU A 87 -0.31 -6.47 -5.71
N TRP A 88 0.61 -6.12 -4.83
CA TRP A 88 1.81 -6.89 -4.54
C TRP A 88 1.65 -7.60 -3.20
N VAL A 89 2.11 -8.85 -3.13
CA VAL A 89 2.40 -9.48 -1.84
C VAL A 89 3.77 -8.97 -1.39
N PRO A 90 3.93 -8.46 -0.15
CA PRO A 90 5.20 -7.98 0.38
C PRO A 90 6.13 -9.16 0.72
N SER A 91 6.59 -9.88 -0.30
CA SER A 91 7.52 -11.01 -0.23
C SER A 91 8.63 -10.88 -1.27
N VAL A 92 9.69 -11.66 -1.12
CA VAL A 92 10.85 -11.66 -2.03
C VAL A 92 10.42 -11.86 -3.49
N ASP A 93 9.40 -12.69 -3.72
CA ASP A 93 8.92 -13.04 -5.06
C ASP A 93 8.06 -11.96 -5.72
N GLY A 94 7.56 -10.98 -4.96
CA GLY A 94 6.86 -9.81 -5.48
C GLY A 94 5.65 -10.13 -6.38
N ALA A 95 4.92 -11.22 -6.09
CA ALA A 95 3.79 -11.63 -6.91
C ALA A 95 2.75 -10.51 -7.01
N ALA A 96 2.43 -10.11 -8.24
CA ALA A 96 1.56 -8.97 -8.53
C ALA A 96 0.27 -9.40 -9.23
N LYS A 97 -0.87 -9.01 -8.67
CA LYS A 97 -2.15 -9.05 -9.40
C LYS A 97 -2.38 -7.71 -10.09
N ILE A 98 -2.61 -7.74 -11.40
CA ILE A 98 -2.87 -6.54 -12.21
C ILE A 98 -4.37 -6.29 -12.28
N LEU A 99 -4.78 -5.07 -11.97
CA LEU A 99 -6.14 -4.57 -12.08
C LEU A 99 -6.19 -3.50 -13.18
N ARG A 100 -6.90 -3.82 -14.27
CA ARG A 100 -7.16 -2.88 -15.38
C ARG A 100 -8.51 -2.22 -15.15
N SER A 101 -8.59 -1.34 -14.15
CA SER A 101 -9.85 -0.68 -13.80
C SER A 101 -10.09 0.59 -14.60
N HIS A 102 -9.06 1.32 -15.04
CA HIS A 102 -9.16 2.66 -15.62
C HIS A 102 -8.70 2.74 -17.08
N THR A 103 -9.16 3.75 -17.82
CA THR A 103 -8.79 3.99 -19.23
C THR A 103 -7.68 5.05 -19.39
N ALA A 104 -7.33 5.72 -18.29
CA ALA A 104 -6.27 6.73 -18.21
C ALA A 104 -5.40 6.52 -16.95
N THR A 105 -4.43 7.42 -16.75
CA THR A 105 -3.48 7.42 -15.64
C THR A 105 -4.19 7.26 -14.29
N VAL A 106 -3.78 6.27 -13.51
CA VAL A 106 -4.26 6.14 -12.13
C VAL A 106 -3.33 6.94 -11.23
N ARG A 107 -3.88 7.97 -10.59
CA ARG A 107 -3.11 8.89 -9.74
C ARG A 107 -3.00 8.43 -8.31
N SER A 108 -4.06 7.83 -7.78
CA SER A 108 -4.13 7.45 -6.39
C SER A 108 -4.87 6.14 -6.20
N VAL A 109 -4.48 5.43 -5.16
CA VAL A 109 -5.11 4.22 -4.66
C VAL A 109 -5.06 4.25 -3.14
N ASP A 110 -6.17 3.85 -2.52
CA ASP A 110 -6.26 3.77 -1.06
C ASP A 110 -7.17 2.62 -0.62
N PHE A 111 -6.91 2.08 0.58
CA PHE A 111 -7.72 1.03 1.19
C PHE A 111 -8.65 1.62 2.25
N SER A 112 -9.85 1.04 2.39
CA SER A 112 -10.66 1.31 3.57
C SER A 112 -9.94 0.80 4.82
N GLY A 113 -10.17 1.42 5.98
CA GLY A 113 -9.47 1.05 7.23
C GLY A 113 -9.72 -0.40 7.69
N ASP A 114 -10.82 -1.02 7.26
CA ASP A 114 -11.12 -2.43 7.50
C ASP A 114 -10.53 -3.38 6.45
N GLY A 115 -9.97 -2.85 5.36
CA GLY A 115 -9.39 -3.60 4.24
C GLY A 115 -10.40 -4.31 3.34
N THR A 116 -11.70 -4.08 3.54
CA THR A 116 -12.76 -4.71 2.74
C THR A 116 -12.83 -4.10 1.34
N PHE A 117 -12.50 -2.82 1.23
CA PHE A 117 -12.64 -2.04 0.03
C PHE A 117 -11.35 -1.31 -0.34
N MET A 118 -11.28 -0.92 -1.60
CA MET A 118 -10.23 -0.09 -2.15
C MET A 118 -10.86 0.93 -3.10
N CYS A 119 -10.34 2.15 -3.11
CA CYS A 119 -10.70 3.18 -4.07
C CYS A 119 -9.53 3.52 -4.97
N THR A 120 -9.82 3.85 -6.23
CA THR A 120 -8.82 4.25 -7.22
C THR A 120 -9.30 5.50 -7.94
N ALA A 121 -8.43 6.49 -8.09
CA ALA A 121 -8.73 7.76 -8.74
C ALA A 121 -7.86 7.95 -9.98
N SER A 122 -8.47 8.41 -11.08
CA SER A 122 -7.84 8.41 -12.40
C SER A 122 -8.13 9.69 -13.20
N ASP A 123 -7.24 9.97 -14.15
CA ASP A 123 -7.39 11.04 -15.15
C ASP A 123 -8.56 10.83 -16.12
N ASP A 124 -9.20 9.65 -16.08
CA ASP A 124 -10.44 9.38 -16.83
C ASP A 124 -11.68 10.04 -16.18
N LYS A 125 -11.45 10.92 -15.20
CA LYS A 125 -12.47 11.67 -14.46
C LYS A 125 -13.37 10.76 -13.61
N SER A 126 -12.92 9.53 -13.32
CA SER A 126 -13.66 8.59 -12.48
C SER A 126 -12.90 8.21 -11.21
N VAL A 127 -13.68 7.94 -10.17
CA VAL A 127 -13.23 7.21 -8.98
C VAL A 127 -13.92 5.87 -9.00
N LYS A 128 -13.14 4.79 -8.88
CA LYS A 128 -13.69 3.43 -8.83
C LYS A 128 -13.53 2.88 -7.43
N PHE A 129 -14.61 2.30 -6.92
CA PHE A 129 -14.66 1.63 -5.64
C PHE A 129 -14.75 0.12 -5.89
N LEU A 130 -13.82 -0.64 -5.31
CA LEU A 130 -13.67 -2.07 -5.52
C LEU A 130 -13.78 -2.79 -4.18
N GLY A 131 -14.66 -3.78 -4.09
CA GLY A 131 -14.73 -4.69 -2.95
C GLY A 131 -13.87 -5.93 -3.18
N TYR A 132 -13.17 -6.38 -2.15
CA TYR A 132 -12.61 -7.74 -2.13
C TYR A 132 -13.71 -8.72 -1.71
N CYS A 133 -14.02 -9.71 -2.57
CA CYS A 133 -14.78 -10.87 -2.09
C CYS A 133 -13.97 -11.55 -0.98
N ARG A 134 -14.51 -11.59 0.24
CA ARG A 134 -13.99 -12.40 1.36
C ARG A 134 -13.77 -13.85 0.89
N ARG A 135 -12.56 -14.19 0.46
CA ARG A 135 -12.13 -15.59 0.47
C ARG A 135 -11.52 -15.83 1.83
N HIS A 136 -12.25 -16.59 2.64
CA HIS A 136 -11.88 -17.10 3.95
C HIS A 136 -11.87 -16.08 5.10
N LEU A 137 -13.05 -15.91 5.72
CA LEU A 137 -13.11 -16.03 7.17
C LEU A 137 -13.80 -17.38 7.46
N PRO A 138 -13.27 -18.24 8.36
CA PRO A 138 -14.13 -19.24 8.97
C PRO A 138 -15.28 -18.49 9.65
N LYS A 139 -16.50 -18.96 9.44
CA LYS A 139 -17.69 -18.44 10.12
C LYS A 139 -17.36 -18.42 11.61
N VAL A 140 -17.32 -17.23 12.21
CA VAL A 140 -17.45 -17.12 13.66
C VAL A 140 -18.84 -17.69 13.97
N PRO A 141 -18.97 -18.77 14.75
CA PRO A 141 -20.28 -19.18 15.21
C PRO A 141 -20.76 -18.06 16.14
N CYS A 142 -21.86 -17.41 15.78
CA CYS A 142 -22.56 -16.57 16.74
C CYS A 142 -23.02 -17.48 17.88
N SER A 143 -22.30 -17.44 19.01
CA SER A 143 -22.78 -18.03 20.25
C SER A 143 -24.06 -17.28 20.63
N GLY A 144 -25.17 -17.99 20.57
CA GLY A 144 -26.49 -17.45 20.83
C GLY A 144 -26.67 -16.97 22.26
N THR A 145 -27.59 -16.03 22.41
CA THR A 145 -28.49 -15.97 23.56
C THR A 145 -29.86 -15.62 22.99
N GLU A 146 -30.69 -16.63 22.79
CA GLU A 146 -32.14 -16.45 22.70
C GLU A 146 -32.62 -15.98 24.08
N TYR A 147 -33.22 -14.80 24.14
CA TYR A 147 -33.96 -14.37 25.32
C TYR A 147 -35.32 -15.05 25.29
N LYS A 148 -35.54 -16.03 26.18
CA LYS A 148 -36.87 -16.55 26.50
C LYS A 148 -37.59 -15.51 27.36
N THR A 149 -38.63 -14.88 26.83
CA THR A 149 -39.64 -14.21 27.64
C THR A 149 -40.58 -15.26 28.21
N THR A 150 -40.85 -15.14 29.52
CA THR A 150 -41.89 -15.88 30.25
C THR A 150 -43.13 -15.00 30.34
#